data_AF-A0A7X9BVU6-F1
#
_entry.id   AF-A0A7X9BVU6-F1
#
_cell.length_a   1.000
_cell.length_b   1.000
_cell.length_c   1.000
_cell.angle_alpha   90.00
_cell.angle_beta   90.00
_cell.angle_gamma   90.00
#
_symmetry.space_group_name_H-M   'P 1'
#
loop_
_entity.id
_entity.type
_entity.pdbx_description
1 polymer ?
#
loop_
_entity_poly.entity_id
_entity_poly.type
_entity_poly.pdbx_seq_one_letter_code
_entity_poly.pdbx_strand_id
1 'polypeptide(L)'
;AHKMYAPFGTGVLIGPKSTFEKGEPEYSGGGTILAVSSDDIYWANPPDKDEAGTPNVIGALALAESIKVLNEVGMNSVRKHEKELTKYMLEKIYPIKGFKSYLSTNKKVLNDMVGVIPFNIEGFHHSFLSTVLSAEGAIGVRNGCFCAHPYIHSLLRLSATDISNLQRDILFGRMDKVPGLVRISFGIYNTKKEINEFVRVLKYIVDNKNSLEQKYKYTKNIYTLR
;
A
#
# COMPACT_ATOMS: atom_id res chain seq x y z
N ALA A 1 -0.41 0.83 12.94
CA ALA A 1 -0.16 -0.53 13.46
C ALA A 1 -0.18 -1.61 12.36
N HIS A 2 -1.25 -1.74 11.56
CA HIS A 2 -1.48 -2.93 10.72
C HIS A 2 -0.47 -3.26 9.61
N LYS A 3 0.43 -2.33 9.25
CA LYS A 3 1.56 -2.59 8.33
C LYS A 3 2.80 -3.13 9.05
N MET A 4 2.76 -3.15 10.38
CA MET A 4 3.74 -3.77 11.25
C MET A 4 3.10 -4.98 11.92
N TYR A 5 2.33 -5.79 11.18
CA TYR A 5 1.79 -7.10 11.62
C TYR A 5 0.90 -7.08 12.88
N ALA A 6 0.43 -5.90 13.30
CA ALA A 6 -0.55 -5.74 14.36
C ALA A 6 -1.99 -5.63 13.79
N PRO A 7 -3.04 -5.74 14.62
CA PRO A 7 -4.42 -5.56 14.16
C PRO A 7 -4.72 -4.13 13.63
N PHE A 8 -5.86 -4.00 12.94
CA PHE A 8 -6.44 -2.71 12.58
C PHE A 8 -6.95 -1.96 13.82
N GLY A 9 -7.12 -0.63 13.71
CA GLY A 9 -7.72 0.19 14.77
C GLY A 9 -6.72 0.83 15.75
N THR A 10 -5.41 0.72 15.51
CA THR A 10 -4.36 1.37 16.32
C THR A 10 -3.31 2.06 15.46
N GLY A 11 -2.83 3.19 15.95
CA GLY A 11 -1.76 4.00 15.36
C GLY A 11 -0.82 4.51 16.45
N VAL A 12 0.22 5.23 16.02
CA VAL A 12 1.13 5.95 16.91
C VAL A 12 1.39 7.29 16.26
N LEU A 13 1.31 8.36 17.04
CA LEU A 13 1.80 9.69 16.67
C LEU A 13 3.08 9.94 17.49
N ILE A 14 4.17 10.26 16.81
CA ILE A 14 5.47 10.52 17.45
C ILE A 14 5.94 11.89 16.98
N GLY A 15 6.36 12.73 17.92
CA GLY A 15 6.92 14.04 17.62
C GLY A 15 7.70 14.59 18.82
N PRO A 16 8.38 15.73 18.64
CA PRO A 16 9.01 16.43 19.75
C PRO A 16 7.99 16.76 20.84
N LYS A 17 8.34 16.53 22.11
CA LYS A 17 7.42 16.78 23.23
C LYS A 17 6.85 18.20 23.21
N SER A 18 7.69 19.20 22.90
CA SER A 18 7.31 20.61 22.80
C SER A 18 6.20 20.90 21.79
N THR A 19 6.00 20.02 20.80
CA THR A 19 4.89 20.12 19.84
C THR A 19 3.54 19.85 20.51
N PHE A 20 3.51 18.92 21.47
CA PHE A 20 2.28 18.50 22.15
C PHE A 20 2.00 19.30 23.43
N GLU A 21 3.00 19.96 24.00
CA GLU A 21 2.84 20.75 25.24
C GLU A 21 1.90 21.95 25.10
N LYS A 22 1.70 22.45 23.88
CA LYS A 22 0.89 23.66 23.61
C LYS A 22 -0.42 23.30 22.92
N GLY A 23 -1.39 24.20 23.03
CA GLY A 23 -2.69 24.08 22.34
C GLY A 23 -3.69 23.14 23.03
N GLU A 24 -4.89 23.15 22.48
CA GLU A 24 -6.02 22.29 22.88
C GLU A 24 -5.99 20.98 22.09
N PRO A 25 -6.52 19.87 22.63
CA PRO A 25 -6.56 18.61 21.91
C PRO A 25 -7.55 18.63 20.75
N GLU A 26 -7.29 17.82 19.72
CA GLU A 26 -8.22 17.65 18.58
C GLU A 26 -9.57 17.05 19.05
N TYR A 27 -9.50 16.07 19.95
CA TYR A 27 -10.67 15.46 20.58
C TYR A 27 -10.66 15.78 22.07
N SER A 28 -11.77 16.30 22.58
CA SER A 28 -11.96 16.58 24.00
C SER A 28 -12.92 15.58 24.64
N GLY A 29 -12.65 15.23 25.90
CA GLY A 29 -13.50 14.31 26.65
C GLY A 29 -12.80 13.79 27.91
N GLY A 30 -13.36 12.73 28.50
CA GLY A 30 -12.69 12.02 29.58
C GLY A 30 -11.29 11.56 29.16
N GLY A 31 -10.31 11.65 30.06
CA GLY A 31 -8.91 11.31 29.77
C GLY A 31 -8.05 12.49 29.34
N THR A 32 -8.60 13.52 28.68
CA THR A 32 -7.81 14.67 28.19
C THR A 32 -7.74 15.85 29.14
N ILE A 33 -8.54 15.83 30.20
CA ILE A 33 -8.80 16.95 31.10
C ILE A 33 -8.09 16.70 32.44
N LEU A 34 -7.38 17.72 32.93
CA LEU A 34 -6.85 17.77 34.29
C LEU A 34 -7.91 18.27 35.27
N ALA A 35 -8.63 19.35 34.92
CA ALA A 35 -9.74 19.90 35.69
C ALA A 35 -10.71 20.64 34.77
N VAL A 36 -12.00 20.64 35.12
CA VAL A 36 -13.05 21.34 34.35
C VAL A 36 -14.12 21.90 35.28
N SER A 37 -14.59 23.11 34.98
CA SER A 37 -15.73 23.78 35.62
C SER A 37 -16.77 24.17 34.56
N SER A 38 -17.80 24.92 34.95
CA SER A 38 -18.74 25.54 34.00
C SER A 38 -18.08 26.54 33.05
N ASP A 39 -16.97 27.14 33.48
CA ASP A 39 -16.38 28.32 32.84
C ASP A 39 -14.95 28.09 32.35
N ASP A 40 -14.24 27.11 32.93
CA ASP A 40 -12.83 26.85 32.68
C ASP A 40 -12.55 25.38 32.35
N ILE A 41 -11.56 25.16 31.49
CA ILE A 41 -11.01 23.84 31.17
C ILE A 41 -9.50 23.89 31.32
N TYR A 42 -8.95 22.98 32.10
CA TYR A 42 -7.53 22.74 32.25
C TYR A 42 -7.21 21.38 31.65
N TRP A 43 -6.44 21.39 30.56
CA TRP A 43 -6.05 20.17 29.86
C TRP A 43 -4.96 19.39 30.62
N ALA A 44 -4.96 18.07 30.45
CA ALA A 44 -3.88 17.20 30.92
C ALA A 44 -2.57 17.51 30.18
N ASN A 45 -1.46 16.94 30.67
CA ASN A 45 -0.20 16.96 29.94
C ASN A 45 -0.19 15.87 28.87
N PRO A 46 0.61 16.00 27.79
CA PRO A 46 0.83 14.91 26.84
C PRO A 46 1.44 13.66 27.53
N PRO A 47 1.10 12.43 27.09
CA PRO A 47 0.25 12.13 25.93
C PRO A 47 -1.25 12.18 26.21
N ASP A 48 -1.68 12.10 27.47
CA ASP A 48 -3.08 11.94 27.88
C ASP A 48 -4.01 13.02 27.31
N LYS A 49 -3.50 14.25 27.16
CA LYS A 49 -4.21 15.35 26.52
C LYS A 49 -4.79 14.97 25.14
N ASP A 50 -4.08 14.15 24.38
CA ASP A 50 -4.43 13.83 22.98
C ASP A 50 -5.09 12.45 22.83
N GLU A 51 -5.46 11.78 23.94
CA GLU A 51 -6.06 10.43 23.95
C GLU A 51 -7.45 10.43 24.59
N ALA A 52 -8.41 11.10 23.94
CA ALA A 52 -9.77 11.21 24.45
C ALA A 52 -10.53 9.87 24.52
N GLY A 53 -11.18 9.65 25.65
CA GLY A 53 -12.02 8.49 25.92
C GLY A 53 -11.22 7.25 26.31
N THR A 54 -11.88 6.09 26.28
CA THR A 54 -11.24 4.81 26.58
C THR A 54 -10.29 4.44 25.44
N PRO A 55 -8.98 4.29 25.70
CA PRO A 55 -8.03 3.95 24.64
C PRO A 55 -8.27 2.52 24.14
N ASN A 56 -7.83 2.25 22.90
CA ASN A 56 -7.80 0.89 22.36
C ASN A 56 -6.65 0.09 22.99
N VAL A 57 -6.79 -0.28 24.26
CA VAL A 57 -5.77 -0.98 25.07
C VAL A 57 -5.32 -2.28 24.41
N ILE A 58 -6.25 -3.08 23.90
CA ILE A 58 -5.94 -4.35 23.22
C ILE A 58 -5.10 -4.11 21.97
N GLY A 59 -5.45 -3.09 21.18
CA GLY A 59 -4.68 -2.72 20.01
C GLY A 59 -3.29 -2.16 20.34
N ALA A 60 -3.15 -1.40 21.43
CA ALA A 60 -1.86 -0.93 21.92
C ALA A 60 -0.96 -2.10 22.38
N LEU A 61 -1.51 -3.05 23.14
CA LEU A 61 -0.79 -4.26 23.55
C LEU A 61 -0.37 -5.12 22.34
N ALA A 62 -1.26 -5.31 21.37
CA ALA A 62 -0.95 -6.08 20.17
C ALA A 62 0.15 -5.41 19.31
N LEU A 63 0.14 -4.07 19.23
CA LEU A 63 1.21 -3.33 18.58
C LEU A 63 2.54 -3.47 19.33
N ALA A 64 2.53 -3.34 20.65
CA ALA A 64 3.72 -3.51 21.47
C ALA A 64 4.34 -4.91 21.29
N GLU A 65 3.51 -5.94 21.25
CA GLU A 65 3.96 -7.31 21.02
C GLU A 65 4.56 -7.49 19.62
N SER A 66 3.91 -6.95 18.59
CA SER A 66 4.47 -6.99 17.24
C SER A 66 5.82 -6.27 17.12
N ILE A 67 6.00 -5.15 17.82
CA ILE A 67 7.28 -4.44 17.88
C ILE A 67 8.35 -5.30 18.55
N LYS A 68 8.03 -6.00 19.64
CA LYS A 68 8.98 -6.93 20.28
C LYS A 68 9.43 -8.02 19.32
N VAL A 69 8.49 -8.70 18.66
CA VAL A 69 8.81 -9.74 17.67
C VAL A 69 9.68 -9.20 16.54
N LEU A 70 9.37 -8.01 16.00
CA LEU A 70 10.21 -7.38 14.97
C LEU A 70 11.62 -7.03 15.48
N ASN A 71 11.76 -6.64 16.74
CA ASN A 71 13.05 -6.38 17.36
C ASN A 71 13.86 -7.67 17.60
N GLU A 72 13.20 -8.77 18.00
CA GLU A 72 13.81 -10.10 18.16
C GLU A 72 14.33 -10.64 16.82
N VAL A 73 13.55 -10.48 15.74
CA VAL A 73 14.00 -10.79 14.37
C VAL A 73 15.16 -9.87 13.95
N GLY A 74 15.14 -8.62 14.42
CA GLY A 74 16.13 -7.59 14.15
C GLY A 74 15.84 -6.83 12.86
N MET A 75 15.62 -5.51 12.97
CA MET A 75 15.25 -4.66 11.83
C MET A 75 16.33 -4.58 10.73
N ASN A 76 17.60 -4.80 11.07
CA ASN A 76 18.67 -4.91 10.07
C ASN A 76 18.53 -6.18 9.22
N SER A 77 18.14 -7.30 9.84
CA SER A 77 17.86 -8.57 9.15
C SER A 77 16.65 -8.42 8.22
N VAL A 78 15.58 -7.80 8.73
CA VAL A 78 14.37 -7.48 7.94
C VAL A 78 14.72 -6.64 6.70
N ARG A 79 15.45 -5.54 6.90
CA ARG A 79 15.88 -4.67 5.80
C ARG A 79 16.74 -5.41 4.78
N LYS A 80 17.68 -6.25 5.24
CA LYS A 80 18.55 -7.04 4.36
C LYS A 80 17.72 -8.02 3.52
N HIS A 81 16.83 -8.77 4.15
CA HIS A 81 15.95 -9.73 3.48
C HIS A 81 15.08 -9.06 2.42
N GLU A 82 14.42 -7.96 2.76
CA GLU A 82 13.57 -7.21 1.82
C GLU A 82 14.37 -6.65 0.64
N LYS A 83 15.59 -6.16 0.87
CA LYS A 83 16.50 -5.72 -0.21
C LYS A 83 16.90 -6.87 -1.13
N GLU A 84 17.21 -8.03 -0.58
CA GLU A 84 17.55 -9.23 -1.37
C GLU A 84 16.37 -9.70 -2.23
N LEU A 85 15.16 -9.74 -1.67
CA LEU A 85 13.94 -10.08 -2.40
C LEU A 85 13.65 -9.06 -3.51
N THR A 86 13.75 -7.77 -3.20
CA THR A 86 13.50 -6.69 -4.17
C THR A 86 14.46 -6.78 -5.35
N LYS A 87 15.77 -6.95 -5.07
CA LYS A 87 16.79 -7.14 -6.10
C LYS A 87 16.49 -8.37 -6.96
N TYR A 88 16.23 -9.52 -6.32
CA TYR A 88 15.93 -10.77 -7.02
C TYR A 88 14.66 -10.66 -7.88
N MET A 89 13.63 -10.00 -7.37
CA MET A 89 12.38 -9.75 -8.10
C MET A 89 12.63 -8.92 -9.36
N LEU A 90 13.37 -7.81 -9.24
CA LEU A 90 13.72 -6.95 -10.36
C LEU A 90 14.52 -7.73 -11.43
N GLU A 91 15.55 -8.49 -11.03
CA GLU A 91 16.33 -9.34 -11.94
C GLU A 91 15.46 -10.32 -12.74
N LYS A 92 14.41 -10.87 -12.13
CA LYS A 92 13.54 -11.87 -12.77
C LYS A 92 12.39 -11.27 -13.58
N ILE A 93 11.88 -10.10 -13.20
CA ILE A 93 10.72 -9.48 -13.86
C ILE A 93 11.10 -8.57 -15.02
N TYR A 94 12.26 -7.90 -14.99
CA TYR A 94 12.70 -7.00 -16.08
C TYR A 94 12.75 -7.67 -17.47
N PRO A 95 13.13 -8.95 -17.61
CA PRO A 95 13.11 -9.63 -18.91
C PRO A 95 11.72 -9.94 -19.48
N ILE A 96 10.63 -9.74 -18.72
CA ILE A 96 9.26 -10.00 -19.21
C ILE A 96 8.88 -8.95 -20.26
N LYS A 97 8.39 -9.40 -21.41
CA LYS A 97 7.95 -8.54 -22.51
C LYS A 97 6.89 -7.54 -22.05
N GLY A 98 7.07 -6.28 -22.41
CA GLY A 98 6.12 -5.21 -22.08
C GLY A 98 6.16 -4.75 -20.62
N PHE A 99 7.05 -5.31 -19.78
CA PHE A 99 7.19 -4.88 -18.39
C PHE A 99 7.71 -3.45 -18.30
N LYS A 100 7.00 -2.62 -17.53
CA LYS A 100 7.38 -1.24 -17.23
C LYS A 100 7.27 -0.97 -15.74
N SER A 101 8.41 -0.80 -15.08
CA SER A 101 8.48 -0.34 -13.68
C SER A 101 8.37 1.18 -13.59
N TYR A 102 7.84 1.68 -12.47
CA TYR A 102 7.78 3.11 -12.14
C TYR A 102 8.69 3.46 -10.96
N LEU A 103 9.86 2.82 -10.93
CA LEU A 103 10.90 3.08 -9.94
C LEU A 103 11.81 4.22 -10.37
N SER A 104 12.55 4.80 -9.42
CA SER A 104 13.55 5.81 -9.72
C SER A 104 14.64 5.25 -10.62
N THR A 105 15.15 6.05 -11.56
CA THR A 105 16.34 5.71 -12.36
C THR A 105 17.65 5.96 -11.60
N ASN A 106 17.59 6.60 -10.43
CA ASN A 106 18.76 6.86 -9.61
C ASN A 106 19.19 5.60 -8.84
N LYS A 107 20.36 5.06 -9.17
CA LYS A 107 20.92 3.85 -8.54
C LYS A 107 21.06 3.95 -7.01
N LYS A 108 21.38 5.13 -6.46
CA LYS A 108 21.49 5.31 -5.01
C LYS A 108 20.13 5.13 -4.33
N VAL A 109 19.07 5.66 -4.94
CA VAL A 109 17.69 5.54 -4.44
C VAL A 109 17.20 4.10 -4.58
N LEU A 110 17.48 3.44 -5.70
CA LEU A 110 17.12 2.02 -5.91
C LEU A 110 17.76 1.09 -4.89
N ASN A 111 18.97 1.39 -4.43
CA ASN A 111 19.64 0.57 -3.40
C ASN A 111 19.04 0.73 -2.00
N ASP A 112 18.19 1.74 -1.79
CA ASP A 112 17.57 2.02 -0.50
C ASP A 112 16.05 2.12 -0.51
N MET A 113 15.43 1.67 -1.60
CA MET A 113 13.98 1.59 -1.68
C MET A 113 13.43 0.49 -0.76
N VAL A 114 12.21 0.71 -0.29
CA VAL A 114 11.35 -0.35 0.26
C VAL A 114 10.97 -1.32 -0.85
N GLY A 115 10.64 -2.56 -0.49
CA GLY A 115 10.26 -3.67 -1.38
C GLY A 115 8.88 -3.53 -2.00
N VAL A 116 8.61 -2.36 -2.57
CA VAL A 116 7.38 -1.98 -3.24
C VAL A 116 7.69 -1.65 -4.68
N ILE A 117 7.14 -2.43 -5.60
CA ILE A 117 7.44 -2.32 -7.03
C ILE A 117 6.14 -2.02 -7.79
N PRO A 118 5.87 -0.74 -8.11
CA PRO A 118 4.79 -0.35 -9.01
C PRO A 118 5.19 -0.62 -10.47
N PHE A 119 4.30 -1.26 -11.23
CA PHE A 119 4.55 -1.62 -12.61
C PHE A 119 3.26 -1.70 -13.44
N ASN A 120 3.44 -1.73 -14.75
CA ASN A 120 2.43 -2.17 -15.73
C ASN A 120 3.06 -3.17 -16.70
N ILE A 121 2.20 -3.93 -17.37
CA ILE A 121 2.55 -4.67 -18.58
C ILE A 121 1.84 -3.98 -19.75
N GLU A 122 2.60 -3.68 -20.81
CA GLU A 122 2.05 -3.09 -22.02
C GLU A 122 0.88 -3.90 -22.57
N GLY A 123 -0.22 -3.22 -22.90
CA GLY A 123 -1.43 -3.83 -23.42
C GLY A 123 -2.32 -4.49 -22.36
N PHE A 124 -1.97 -4.48 -21.08
CA PHE A 124 -2.85 -4.96 -20.00
C PHE A 124 -3.38 -3.79 -19.17
N HIS A 125 -4.69 -3.76 -18.92
CA HIS A 125 -5.24 -2.89 -17.88
C HIS A 125 -4.86 -3.43 -16.50
N HIS A 126 -4.49 -2.55 -15.56
CA HIS A 126 -4.01 -2.96 -14.24
C HIS A 126 -5.02 -3.80 -13.45
N SER A 127 -6.32 -3.50 -13.59
CA SER A 127 -7.38 -4.22 -12.90
C SER A 127 -7.53 -5.63 -13.48
N PHE A 128 -7.49 -5.76 -14.81
CA PHE A 128 -7.49 -7.05 -15.50
C PHE A 128 -6.30 -7.91 -15.07
N LEU A 129 -5.08 -7.38 -15.18
CA LEU A 129 -3.87 -8.10 -14.82
C LEU A 129 -3.90 -8.60 -13.37
N SER A 130 -4.32 -7.75 -12.43
CA SER A 130 -4.44 -8.15 -11.02
C SER A 130 -5.50 -9.24 -10.79
N THR A 131 -6.60 -9.20 -11.54
CA THR A 131 -7.66 -10.21 -11.44
C THR A 131 -7.13 -11.56 -11.92
N VAL A 132 -6.48 -11.58 -13.09
CA VAL A 132 -5.97 -12.83 -13.67
C VAL A 132 -4.82 -13.41 -12.84
N LEU A 133 -3.93 -12.58 -12.28
CA LEU A 133 -2.90 -13.03 -11.34
C LEU A 133 -3.52 -13.75 -10.13
N SER A 134 -4.60 -13.20 -9.58
CA SER A 134 -5.34 -13.82 -8.47
C SER A 134 -6.00 -15.13 -8.90
N ALA A 135 -6.73 -15.13 -10.01
CA ALA A 135 -7.54 -16.26 -10.43
C ALA A 135 -6.72 -17.44 -11.00
N GLU A 136 -5.67 -17.18 -11.78
CA GLU A 136 -4.84 -18.23 -12.39
C GLU A 136 -3.66 -18.65 -11.51
N GLY A 137 -3.20 -17.77 -10.61
CA GLY A 137 -1.98 -18.00 -9.82
C GLY A 137 -2.15 -17.97 -8.31
N ALA A 138 -3.35 -17.66 -7.79
CA ALA A 138 -3.56 -17.35 -6.38
C ALA A 138 -2.61 -16.24 -5.86
N ILE A 139 -2.25 -15.28 -6.72
CA ILE A 139 -1.31 -14.20 -6.41
C ILE A 139 -2.06 -12.92 -6.05
N GLY A 140 -1.96 -12.53 -4.78
CA GLY A 140 -2.50 -11.27 -4.29
C GLY A 140 -1.58 -10.08 -4.61
N VAL A 141 -2.03 -9.19 -5.49
CA VAL A 141 -1.41 -7.87 -5.74
C VAL A 141 -2.43 -6.76 -5.54
N ARG A 142 -1.96 -5.51 -5.41
CA ARG A 142 -2.84 -4.33 -5.41
C ARG A 142 -2.77 -3.61 -6.75
N ASN A 143 -3.90 -3.11 -7.24
CA ASN A 143 -3.96 -2.28 -8.43
C ASN A 143 -4.62 -0.91 -8.15
N GLY A 144 -4.44 0.05 -9.05
CA GLY A 144 -5.01 1.40 -8.99
C GLY A 144 -3.97 2.48 -8.69
N CYS A 145 -4.40 3.55 -8.01
CA CYS A 145 -3.56 4.72 -7.73
C CYS A 145 -2.98 4.78 -6.30
N PHE A 146 -3.20 3.75 -5.48
CA PHE A 146 -2.62 3.59 -4.13
C PHE A 146 -2.81 4.77 -3.16
N CYS A 147 -3.91 5.50 -3.26
CA CYS A 147 -4.15 6.75 -2.51
C CYS A 147 -3.18 7.89 -2.85
N ALA A 148 -2.38 7.75 -3.91
CA ALA A 148 -1.40 8.72 -4.40
C ALA A 148 -1.78 9.21 -5.81
N HIS A 149 -3.07 9.48 -6.06
CA HIS A 149 -3.61 9.79 -7.40
C HIS A 149 -2.81 10.85 -8.16
N PRO A 150 -2.51 12.04 -7.60
CA PRO A 150 -1.77 13.06 -8.35
C PRO A 150 -0.38 12.58 -8.77
N TYR A 151 0.31 11.84 -7.91
CA TYR A 151 1.62 11.29 -8.21
C TYR A 151 1.55 10.21 -9.30
N ILE A 152 0.57 9.30 -9.23
CA ILE A 152 0.37 8.28 -10.26
C ILE A 152 -0.02 8.91 -11.60
N HIS A 153 -0.88 9.92 -11.61
CA HIS A 153 -1.23 10.65 -12.83
C HIS A 153 0.00 11.31 -13.47
N SER A 154 0.88 11.91 -12.64
CA SER A 154 2.15 12.48 -13.10
C SER A 154 3.08 11.41 -13.69
N LEU A 155 3.24 10.27 -13.02
CA LEU A 155 4.04 9.14 -13.51
C LEU A 155 3.50 8.54 -14.83
N LEU A 156 2.18 8.56 -15.00
CA LEU A 156 1.49 8.16 -16.22
C LEU A 156 1.46 9.26 -17.29
N ARG A 157 1.97 10.45 -16.98
CA ARG A 157 2.01 11.62 -17.87
C ARG A 157 0.63 12.05 -18.38
N LEU A 158 -0.38 11.97 -17.51
CA LEU A 158 -1.73 12.40 -17.84
C LEU A 158 -1.80 13.93 -17.92
N SER A 159 -2.44 14.45 -18.96
CA SER A 159 -2.75 15.87 -19.11
C SER A 159 -3.93 16.29 -18.21
N ALA A 160 -4.15 17.59 -18.05
CA ALA A 160 -5.32 18.11 -17.35
C ALA A 160 -6.65 17.63 -17.98
N THR A 161 -6.68 17.50 -19.30
CA THR A 161 -7.82 16.97 -20.04
C THR A 161 -8.05 15.48 -19.73
N ASP A 162 -6.98 14.68 -19.68
CA ASP A 162 -7.07 13.26 -19.31
C ASP A 162 -7.60 13.08 -17.90
N ILE A 163 -7.13 13.90 -16.95
CA ILE A 163 -7.57 13.87 -15.56
C ILE A 163 -9.06 14.24 -15.46
N SER A 164 -9.50 15.26 -16.20
CA SER A 164 -10.91 15.67 -16.23
C SER A 164 -11.81 14.57 -16.80
N ASN A 165 -11.36 13.88 -17.84
CA ASN A 165 -12.06 12.73 -18.41
C ASN A 165 -12.09 11.53 -17.45
N LEU A 166 -11.00 11.27 -16.74
CA LEU A 166 -10.94 10.23 -15.70
C LEU A 166 -11.91 10.50 -14.56
N GLN A 167 -12.03 11.75 -14.10
CA GLN A 167 -13.01 12.11 -13.07
C GLN A 167 -14.43 11.83 -13.54
N ARG A 168 -14.73 12.18 -14.81
CA ARG A 168 -16.01 11.86 -15.44
C ARG A 168 -16.24 10.34 -15.48
N ASP A 169 -15.25 9.56 -15.92
CA ASP A 169 -15.33 8.10 -15.97
C ASP A 169 -15.61 7.49 -14.60
N ILE A 170 -14.94 7.96 -13.55
CA ILE A 170 -15.16 7.52 -12.16
C ILE A 170 -16.60 7.80 -11.73
N LEU A 171 -17.12 9.01 -11.99
CA LEU A 171 -18.47 9.41 -11.62
C LEU A 171 -19.55 8.59 -12.33
N PHE A 172 -19.30 8.18 -13.57
CA PHE A 172 -20.20 7.30 -14.34
C PHE A 172 -19.92 5.81 -14.13
N GLY A 173 -19.04 5.44 -13.19
CA GLY A 173 -18.72 4.03 -12.90
C GLY A 173 -17.98 3.30 -14.02
N ARG A 174 -17.30 4.00 -14.93
CA ARG A 174 -16.50 3.43 -16.03
C ARG A 174 -15.08 3.10 -15.58
N MET A 175 -14.96 2.26 -14.56
CA MET A 175 -13.69 1.97 -13.88
C MET A 175 -12.67 1.21 -14.76
N ASP A 176 -13.13 0.58 -15.85
CA ASP A 176 -12.29 -0.05 -16.89
C ASP A 176 -11.43 0.95 -17.67
N LYS A 177 -11.81 2.23 -17.65
CA LYS A 177 -11.10 3.32 -18.33
C LYS A 177 -10.15 4.09 -17.44
N VAL A 178 -10.25 3.89 -16.12
CA VAL A 178 -9.45 4.60 -15.14
C VAL A 178 -8.02 4.05 -15.21
N PRO A 179 -7.00 4.85 -15.58
CA PRO A 179 -5.60 4.45 -15.48
C PRO A 179 -5.17 4.18 -14.04
N GLY A 180 -4.13 3.35 -13.93
CA GLY A 180 -3.53 2.95 -12.66
C GLY A 180 -2.36 2.01 -12.91
N LEU A 181 -1.77 1.53 -11.82
CA LEU A 181 -0.64 0.60 -11.84
C LEU A 181 -1.00 -0.67 -11.09
N VAL A 182 -0.22 -1.74 -11.29
CA VAL A 182 -0.15 -2.88 -10.38
C VAL A 182 1.03 -2.68 -9.43
N ARG A 183 0.95 -3.17 -8.19
CA ARG A 183 2.00 -3.06 -7.19
C ARG A 183 2.27 -4.38 -6.51
N ILE A 184 3.53 -4.80 -6.56
CA ILE A 184 4.09 -5.87 -5.72
C ILE A 184 4.57 -5.22 -4.42
N SER A 185 4.37 -5.88 -3.28
CA SER A 185 4.83 -5.40 -1.98
C SER A 185 5.24 -6.60 -1.14
N PHE A 186 6.49 -6.62 -0.68
CA PHE A 186 7.00 -7.70 0.15
C PHE A 186 6.74 -7.44 1.64
N GLY A 187 6.45 -8.52 2.36
CA GLY A 187 6.51 -8.60 3.82
C GLY A 187 7.68 -9.49 4.26
N ILE A 188 7.91 -9.55 5.57
CA ILE A 188 9.01 -10.34 6.18
C ILE A 188 8.92 -11.83 5.86
N TYR A 189 7.72 -12.34 5.61
CA TYR A 189 7.45 -13.75 5.35
C TYR A 189 7.66 -14.16 3.88
N ASN A 190 7.86 -13.20 2.96
CA ASN A 190 7.94 -13.55 1.55
C ASN A 190 9.26 -14.24 1.20
N THR A 191 9.24 -15.01 0.11
CA THR A 191 10.36 -15.85 -0.32
C THR A 191 10.70 -15.73 -1.80
N LYS A 192 11.93 -16.13 -2.17
CA LYS A 192 12.34 -16.25 -3.58
C LYS A 192 11.51 -17.28 -4.35
N LYS A 193 10.93 -18.28 -3.68
CA LYS A 193 10.04 -19.27 -4.30
C LYS A 193 8.76 -18.61 -4.79
N GLU A 194 8.14 -17.75 -3.97
CA GLU A 194 6.96 -16.97 -4.38
C GLU A 194 7.28 -16.02 -5.53
N ILE A 195 8.47 -15.40 -5.53
CA ILE A 195 8.94 -14.59 -6.67
C ILE A 195 9.02 -15.41 -7.96
N ASN A 196 9.61 -16.61 -7.90
CA ASN A 196 9.71 -17.48 -9.06
C ASN A 196 8.33 -17.88 -9.59
N GLU A 197 7.41 -18.20 -8.69
CA GLU A 197 6.03 -18.54 -9.04
C GLU A 197 5.30 -17.34 -9.66
N PHE A 198 5.44 -16.15 -9.07
CA PHE A 198 4.92 -14.92 -9.62
C PHE A 198 5.39 -14.69 -11.06
N VAL A 199 6.70 -14.83 -11.30
CA VAL A 199 7.29 -14.61 -12.63
C VAL A 199 6.82 -15.66 -13.63
N ARG A 200 6.67 -16.92 -13.20
CA ARG A 200 6.14 -18.01 -14.03
C ARG A 200 4.70 -17.72 -14.46
N VAL A 201 3.82 -17.38 -13.51
CA VAL A 201 2.42 -17.07 -13.79
C VAL A 201 2.31 -15.81 -14.65
N LEU A 202 3.06 -14.76 -14.35
CA LEU A 202 3.04 -13.53 -15.13
C LEU A 202 3.45 -13.77 -16.59
N LYS A 203 4.50 -14.56 -16.84
CA LYS A 203 4.88 -14.96 -18.20
C LYS A 203 3.75 -15.70 -18.92
N TYR A 204 3.14 -16.68 -18.26
CA TYR A 204 1.98 -17.38 -18.81
C TYR A 204 0.86 -16.42 -19.19
N ILE A 205 0.53 -15.44 -18.33
CA ILE A 205 -0.51 -14.44 -18.60
C ILE A 205 -0.16 -13.59 -19.83
N VAL A 206 1.08 -13.11 -19.91
CA VAL A 206 1.56 -12.28 -21.02
C VAL A 206 1.51 -13.06 -22.34
N ASP A 207 1.94 -14.32 -22.33
CA ASP A 207 1.98 -15.17 -23.52
C ASP A 207 0.58 -15.60 -23.99
N ASN A 208 -0.41 -15.64 -23.09
CA ASN A 208 -1.77 -16.12 -23.37
C ASN A 208 -2.84 -15.02 -23.33
N LYS A 209 -2.44 -13.75 -23.50
CA LYS A 209 -3.32 -12.57 -23.39
C LYS A 209 -4.68 -12.75 -24.08
N ASN A 210 -4.69 -13.09 -25.37
CA ASN A 210 -5.92 -13.15 -26.17
C ASN A 210 -6.90 -14.21 -25.64
N SER A 211 -6.39 -15.37 -25.21
CA SER A 211 -7.22 -16.43 -24.63
C SER A 211 -7.82 -15.99 -23.29
N LEU A 212 -7.03 -15.30 -22.46
CA LEU A 212 -7.49 -14.80 -21.17
C LEU A 212 -8.53 -13.67 -21.33
N GLU A 213 -8.35 -12.75 -22.29
CA GLU A 213 -9.36 -11.71 -22.57
C GLU A 213 -10.70 -12.30 -23.06
N GLN A 214 -10.67 -13.49 -23.67
CA GLN A 214 -11.88 -14.25 -24.00
C GLN A 214 -12.47 -15.00 -22.79
N LYS A 215 -11.63 -15.44 -21.85
CA LYS A 215 -12.05 -16.18 -20.64
C LYS A 215 -12.71 -15.28 -19.58
N TYR A 216 -12.32 -14.01 -19.53
CA TYR A 216 -12.82 -13.05 -18.53
C TYR A 216 -13.72 -11.98 -19.17
N LYS A 217 -14.66 -11.44 -18.38
CA LYS A 217 -15.51 -10.30 -18.74
C LYS A 217 -15.47 -9.24 -17.65
N TYR A 218 -15.51 -7.97 -18.05
CA TYR A 218 -15.65 -6.88 -17.11
C TYR A 218 -17.13 -6.70 -16.74
N THR A 219 -17.47 -6.88 -15.45
CA THR A 219 -18.84 -6.74 -14.94
C THR A 219 -18.82 -6.11 -13.55
N LYS A 220 -19.67 -5.10 -13.32
CA LYS A 220 -19.79 -4.41 -12.01
C LYS A 220 -18.44 -3.95 -11.42
N ASN A 221 -17.61 -3.29 -12.22
CA ASN A 221 -16.31 -2.75 -11.83
C ASN A 221 -15.21 -3.78 -11.49
N ILE A 222 -15.39 -5.03 -11.87
CA ILE A 222 -14.38 -6.08 -11.70
C ILE A 222 -14.40 -7.05 -12.89
N TYR A 223 -13.25 -7.67 -13.18
CA TYR A 223 -13.22 -8.78 -14.13
C TYR A 223 -13.69 -10.07 -13.44
N THR A 224 -14.57 -10.82 -14.08
CA THR A 224 -15.06 -12.13 -13.62
C THR A 224 -14.90 -13.15 -14.74
N LEU A 225 -14.88 -14.44 -14.39
CA LEU A 225 -14.95 -15.52 -15.39
C LEU A 225 -16.25 -15.39 -16.18
N ARG A 226 -16.17 -15.62 -17.49
CA ARG A 226 -17.34 -15.54 -18.36
C ARG A 226 -18.40 -16.56 -18.00
#